data_AF-A0A0G4G5A9-F1
#
_entry.id   AF-A0A0G4G5A9-F1
#
_cell.length_a   1.000
_cell.length_b   1.000
_cell.length_c   1.000
_cell.angle_alpha   90.00
_cell.angle_beta   90.00
_cell.angle_gamma   90.00
#
_symmetry.space_group_name_H-M   'P 1'
#
loop_
_entity.id
_entity.type
_entity.pdbx_description
1 polymer ?
#
loop_
_entity_poly.entity_id
_entity_poly.type
_entity_poly.pdbx_seq_one_letter_code
_entity_poly.pdbx_strand_id
1 'polypeptide(L)'
;MAASSPSPAAGSADLRRPQRSSADEEDKMDTTTALTTTSGETCPLGVETVPHISNDEDRISDDMECVRSDLRRFLCQWNDQFLYGCVQMSPPLFFHAARRYQEGTRVWMVTDKRPPGEQKWVTAEVYRTEETDGGVRLFMREVDGRHEKFEALVPYQADLSLHDQREHESFRFVCKAPGDGSRAGWQHPLFNVPQDVQREVLFPLLGDDLAISLAHLRRTCRLGNQRVSADISSIIDHQLIDKGIQRIISYDLTATNLLLRLLCFIDNGSDWAVWGPIINVAKHHGRVRDLPMTVTSNDVEGVGSRRLFDSRIEALRQLSLIGRHLYQSDNSSLRVERIDNEERLSGRPLPIRAVRTLDFEYASVHDAVLHRTCHGGPGMSMVASKSSHDFRNVRHYTRMWVLATQPPPIWNRHTVSTGSHTAFGYSHRMIVLHGDQPDDHFEAHIIVHRYDSYTSATLFSTERPVEGREGAARFPLTVQVAREVMGADAQVVFGNQLAVF
;
A
#
# COMPACT_ATOMS: atom_id res chain seq x y z
N MET A 1 84.31 10.99 7.80
CA MET A 1 84.18 11.86 8.98
C MET A 1 82.88 12.64 8.87
N ALA A 2 82.25 12.89 10.02
CA ALA A 2 80.89 13.40 10.24
C ALA A 2 79.79 12.32 10.19
N ALA A 3 79.16 12.16 11.36
CA ALA A 3 78.45 10.99 11.83
C ALA A 3 76.93 11.14 11.73
N SER A 4 76.26 10.01 11.56
CA SER A 4 74.80 9.87 11.60
C SER A 4 74.33 9.71 13.05
N SER A 5 73.33 10.50 13.45
CA SER A 5 72.62 10.35 14.73
C SER A 5 71.36 9.50 14.54
N PRO A 6 71.00 8.63 15.50
CA PRO A 6 69.84 7.73 15.37
C PRO A 6 68.55 8.32 15.98
N SER A 7 67.42 7.98 15.35
CA SER A 7 66.05 8.22 15.85
C SER A 7 65.70 7.31 17.03
N PRO A 8 64.87 7.76 18.00
CA PRO A 8 64.43 6.95 19.11
C PRO A 8 63.22 6.07 18.75
N ALA A 9 63.25 4.82 19.23
CA ALA A 9 62.17 3.86 19.17
C ALA A 9 61.03 4.27 20.13
N ALA A 10 59.80 4.31 19.62
CA ALA A 10 58.59 4.44 20.42
C ALA A 10 58.14 3.06 20.93
N GLY A 11 57.96 2.96 22.25
CA GLY A 11 57.56 1.75 22.95
C GLY A 11 56.11 1.35 22.66
N SER A 12 55.92 0.05 22.46
CA SER A 12 54.64 -0.64 22.38
C SER A 12 54.05 -0.78 23.78
N ALA A 13 52.95 -0.09 24.06
CA ALA A 13 52.16 -0.26 25.28
C ALA A 13 51.17 -1.43 25.09
N ASP A 14 51.43 -2.50 25.84
CA ASP A 14 50.67 -3.73 25.92
C ASP A 14 49.42 -3.53 26.79
N LEU A 15 48.26 -3.36 26.16
CA LEU A 15 46.95 -3.30 26.83
C LEU A 15 46.37 -4.70 26.94
N ARG A 16 46.60 -5.33 28.09
CA ARG A 16 45.95 -6.57 28.54
C ARG A 16 44.42 -6.40 28.55
N ARG A 17 43.74 -7.18 27.71
CA ARG A 17 42.31 -7.47 27.80
C ARG A 17 42.07 -8.54 28.89
N PRO A 18 41.10 -8.40 29.79
CA PRO A 18 40.78 -9.45 30.75
C PRO A 18 40.02 -10.59 30.05
N GLN A 19 40.55 -11.81 30.19
CA GLN A 19 39.80 -13.04 29.93
C GLN A 19 38.64 -13.14 30.92
N ARG A 20 37.41 -13.21 30.41
CA ARG A 20 36.26 -13.73 31.17
C ARG A 20 36.22 -15.24 30.97
N SER A 21 36.35 -15.96 32.07
CA SER A 21 36.14 -17.40 32.19
C SER A 21 34.68 -17.75 31.91
N SER A 22 34.43 -18.60 30.92
CA SER A 22 33.21 -19.37 30.79
C SER A 22 33.38 -20.65 31.62
N ALA A 23 32.71 -20.70 32.76
CA ALA A 23 32.49 -21.91 33.53
C ALA A 23 31.03 -22.31 33.36
N ASP A 24 30.84 -23.58 33.03
CA ASP A 24 29.78 -24.49 33.46
C ASP A 24 28.32 -24.10 33.20
N GLU A 25 27.74 -24.73 32.18
CA GLU A 25 26.34 -25.22 32.22
C GLU A 25 26.19 -26.39 31.22
N GLU A 26 26.49 -27.60 31.71
CA GLU A 26 25.94 -28.84 31.15
C GLU A 26 24.46 -28.89 31.54
N ASP A 27 23.56 -28.67 30.58
CA ASP A 27 22.16 -29.04 30.73
C ASP A 27 21.83 -30.21 29.81
N LYS A 28 21.48 -31.31 30.46
CA LYS A 28 21.30 -32.65 29.91
C LYS A 28 19.80 -32.85 29.79
N MET A 29 19.23 -32.50 28.64
CA MET A 29 17.79 -32.63 28.42
C MET A 29 17.45 -34.05 27.95
N ASP A 30 16.88 -34.81 28.88
CA ASP A 30 16.34 -36.16 28.67
C ASP A 30 15.23 -36.18 27.62
N THR A 31 15.42 -37.00 26.59
CA THR A 31 14.43 -37.29 25.56
C THR A 31 13.55 -38.44 26.05
N THR A 32 12.44 -38.14 26.73
CA THR A 32 11.43 -39.16 27.05
C THR A 32 10.39 -39.22 25.94
N THR A 33 10.52 -40.26 25.11
CA THR A 33 9.51 -40.66 24.11
C THR A 33 8.45 -41.50 24.82
N ALA A 34 7.22 -40.99 24.92
CA ALA A 34 6.08 -41.76 25.41
C ALA A 34 5.18 -42.17 24.25
N LEU A 35 4.98 -43.49 24.17
CA LEU A 35 4.15 -44.23 23.23
C LEU A 35 2.68 -43.78 23.26
N THR A 36 2.10 -43.60 22.07
CA THR A 36 0.65 -43.52 21.87
C THR A 36 0.13 -44.92 21.50
N THR A 37 -0.43 -45.63 22.47
CA THR A 37 -1.21 -46.85 22.26
C THR A 37 -2.67 -46.47 22.06
N THR A 38 -3.24 -46.75 20.90
CA THR A 38 -4.68 -46.66 20.61
C THR A 38 -5.31 -48.04 20.70
N SER A 39 -6.10 -48.27 21.73
CA SER A 39 -7.16 -49.28 21.84
C SER A 39 -8.41 -48.51 22.25
N GLY A 40 -9.54 -48.57 21.56
CA GLY A 40 -10.27 -49.77 21.21
C GLY A 40 -11.48 -49.86 22.15
N GLU A 41 -12.49 -49.01 21.93
CA GLU A 41 -13.80 -49.14 22.59
C GLU A 41 -14.92 -48.93 21.57
N THR A 42 -15.53 -50.06 21.21
CA THR A 42 -16.86 -50.20 20.62
C THR A 42 -17.93 -49.88 21.66
N CYS A 43 -18.88 -49.01 21.30
CA CYS A 43 -20.17 -48.85 21.98
C CYS A 43 -21.32 -48.76 20.95
N PRO A 44 -22.55 -49.10 21.36
CA PRO A 44 -23.50 -49.80 20.51
C PRO A 44 -24.46 -48.89 19.74
N LEU A 45 -25.02 -49.49 18.68
CA LEU A 45 -26.12 -49.02 17.85
C LEU A 45 -27.30 -48.50 18.68
N GLY A 46 -27.44 -47.18 18.76
CA GLY A 46 -28.67 -46.49 19.14
C GLY A 46 -29.44 -46.12 17.87
N VAL A 47 -30.65 -46.66 17.74
CA VAL A 47 -31.63 -46.28 16.71
C VAL A 47 -32.15 -44.90 17.05
N GLU A 48 -31.69 -43.86 16.36
CA GLU A 48 -32.29 -42.53 16.41
C GLU A 48 -33.38 -42.39 15.34
N THR A 49 -34.57 -42.09 15.83
CA THR A 49 -35.75 -41.65 15.10
C THR A 49 -35.45 -40.45 14.20
N VAL A 50 -35.81 -40.57 12.93
CA VAL A 50 -35.84 -39.51 11.92
C VAL A 50 -36.67 -38.33 12.44
N PRO A 51 -36.11 -37.12 12.61
CA PRO A 51 -36.91 -35.95 12.87
C PRO A 51 -37.61 -35.54 11.57
N HIS A 52 -38.90 -35.29 11.70
CA HIS A 52 -39.77 -34.76 10.67
C HIS A 52 -39.16 -33.49 10.07
N ILE A 53 -38.84 -33.50 8.79
CA ILE A 53 -38.45 -32.30 8.02
C ILE A 53 -39.72 -31.45 7.92
N SER A 54 -39.85 -30.45 8.78
CA SER A 54 -40.83 -29.38 8.67
C SER A 54 -40.13 -28.10 8.21
N ASN A 55 -40.43 -27.69 6.97
CA ASN A 55 -40.32 -26.35 6.40
C ASN A 55 -39.13 -25.47 6.87
N ASP A 56 -37.97 -25.66 6.24
CA ASP A 56 -36.81 -24.73 6.32
C ASP A 56 -37.02 -23.44 5.51
N GLU A 57 -38.10 -23.32 4.72
CA GLU A 57 -38.38 -22.11 3.93
C GLU A 57 -38.80 -20.91 4.80
N ASP A 58 -39.54 -21.15 5.89
CA ASP A 58 -39.97 -20.08 6.79
C ASP A 58 -38.78 -19.45 7.55
N ARG A 59 -37.76 -20.27 7.85
CA ARG A 59 -36.56 -19.82 8.58
C ARG A 59 -35.63 -18.95 7.72
N ILE A 60 -35.54 -19.25 6.42
CA ILE A 60 -34.80 -18.43 5.45
C ILE A 60 -35.53 -17.12 5.16
N SER A 61 -36.86 -17.14 5.15
CA SER A 61 -37.70 -15.94 5.00
C SER A 61 -37.54 -14.98 6.18
N ASP A 62 -37.58 -15.50 7.41
CA ASP A 62 -37.39 -14.70 8.64
C ASP A 62 -35.98 -14.09 8.71
N ASP A 63 -34.94 -14.85 8.31
CA ASP A 63 -33.58 -14.34 8.24
C ASP A 63 -33.44 -13.24 7.15
N MET A 64 -34.12 -13.37 6.00
CA MET A 64 -34.14 -12.36 4.95
C MET A 64 -34.92 -11.09 5.33
N GLU A 65 -36.02 -11.21 6.07
CA GLU A 65 -36.73 -10.05 6.61
C GLU A 65 -35.93 -9.34 7.70
N CYS A 66 -35.22 -10.09 8.55
CA CYS A 66 -34.28 -9.52 9.52
C CYS A 66 -33.17 -8.73 8.80
N VAL A 67 -32.60 -9.27 7.73
CA VAL A 67 -31.60 -8.58 6.90
C VAL A 67 -32.17 -7.35 6.22
N ARG A 68 -33.38 -7.43 5.67
CA ARG A 68 -34.04 -6.29 5.03
C ARG A 68 -34.35 -5.18 6.05
N SER A 69 -34.80 -5.55 7.25
CA SER A 69 -35.05 -4.62 8.36
C SER A 69 -33.75 -3.98 8.85
N ASP A 70 -32.69 -4.76 9.01
CA ASP A 70 -31.39 -4.27 9.47
C ASP A 70 -30.68 -3.44 8.40
N LEU A 71 -30.80 -3.79 7.12
CA LEU A 71 -30.28 -3.00 6.00
C LEU A 71 -31.06 -1.70 5.85
N ARG A 72 -32.39 -1.71 6.03
CA ARG A 72 -33.21 -0.48 6.08
C ARG A 72 -32.81 0.38 7.28
N ARG A 73 -32.65 -0.20 8.46
CA ARG A 73 -32.23 0.52 9.68
C ARG A 73 -30.80 1.07 9.51
N PHE A 74 -29.90 0.33 8.88
CA PHE A 74 -28.55 0.75 8.52
C PHE A 74 -28.60 1.91 7.51
N LEU A 75 -29.35 1.80 6.41
CA LEU A 75 -29.47 2.85 5.40
C LEU A 75 -30.13 4.11 5.98
N CYS A 76 -31.11 3.96 6.87
CA CYS A 76 -31.73 5.09 7.59
C CYS A 76 -30.76 5.74 8.60
N GLN A 77 -30.06 4.96 9.43
CA GLN A 77 -29.06 5.49 10.38
C GLN A 77 -27.86 6.12 9.68
N TRP A 78 -27.44 5.55 8.55
CA TRP A 78 -26.35 6.05 7.73
C TRP A 78 -26.71 7.40 7.11
N ASN A 79 -27.95 7.55 6.61
CA ASN A 79 -28.45 8.82 6.10
C ASN A 79 -28.54 9.89 7.21
N ASP A 80 -28.98 9.51 8.42
CA ASP A 80 -29.07 10.43 9.56
C ASP A 80 -27.68 10.88 10.07
N GLN A 81 -26.70 9.97 10.19
CA GLN A 81 -25.36 10.33 10.68
C GLN A 81 -24.53 11.14 9.68
N PHE A 82 -24.72 10.94 8.38
CA PHE A 82 -24.01 11.70 7.34
C PHE A 82 -24.49 13.17 7.27
N LEU A 83 -25.75 13.43 7.60
CA LEU A 83 -26.32 14.79 7.60
C LEU A 83 -25.96 15.61 8.86
N TYR A 84 -25.79 14.97 10.01
CA TYR A 84 -25.42 15.67 11.26
C TYR A 84 -23.92 16.06 11.34
N GLY A 85 -23.04 15.44 10.55
CA GLY A 85 -21.60 15.70 10.57
C GLY A 85 -21.13 16.97 9.84
N CYS A 86 -22.00 17.62 9.04
CA CYS A 86 -21.63 18.78 8.22
C CYS A 86 -22.02 20.15 8.79
N VAL A 87 -22.55 20.23 10.01
CA VAL A 87 -23.02 21.49 10.60
C VAL A 87 -22.13 21.93 11.76
N GLN A 88 -20.92 22.40 11.45
CA GLN A 88 -20.26 23.44 12.23
C GLN A 88 -19.05 24.02 11.48
N MET A 89 -19.29 25.11 10.74
CA MET A 89 -18.51 26.36 10.72
C MET A 89 -18.82 27.16 9.43
N SER A 90 -19.24 28.42 9.62
CA SER A 90 -19.37 29.52 8.63
C SER A 90 -20.68 29.60 7.80
N PRO A 91 -21.11 30.82 7.41
CA PRO A 91 -22.51 31.15 7.07
C PRO A 91 -22.95 30.67 5.68
N PRO A 92 -24.27 30.63 5.37
CA PRO A 92 -24.79 29.73 4.35
C PRO A 92 -24.64 30.30 2.94
N LEU A 93 -23.80 29.65 2.14
CA LEU A 93 -23.87 29.70 0.67
C LEU A 93 -24.85 28.61 0.21
N PHE A 94 -26.12 28.99 0.06
CA PHE A 94 -27.19 28.13 -0.44
C PHE A 94 -27.08 27.89 -1.97
N PHE A 95 -26.11 27.10 -2.48
CA PHE A 95 -26.00 26.82 -3.93
C PHE A 95 -25.31 25.50 -4.34
N HIS A 96 -25.48 24.36 -3.64
CA HIS A 96 -24.67 23.16 -3.95
C HIS A 96 -25.34 21.89 -4.52
N ALA A 97 -26.64 21.64 -4.33
CA ALA A 97 -27.25 20.39 -4.83
C ALA A 97 -27.40 20.35 -6.36
N ALA A 98 -27.79 21.48 -6.97
CA ALA A 98 -28.03 21.62 -8.41
C ALA A 98 -26.78 21.33 -9.28
N ARG A 99 -25.57 21.60 -8.76
CA ARG A 99 -24.33 21.44 -9.54
C ARG A 99 -23.90 20.00 -9.79
N ARG A 100 -24.47 19.01 -9.08
CA ARG A 100 -24.08 17.60 -9.21
C ARG A 100 -24.67 16.89 -10.43
N TYR A 101 -25.77 17.41 -10.98
CA TYR A 101 -26.47 16.81 -12.10
C TYR A 101 -26.45 17.77 -13.28
N GLN A 102 -25.35 17.76 -14.04
CA GLN A 102 -25.19 18.57 -15.25
C GLN A 102 -25.55 17.73 -16.47
N GLU A 103 -25.79 18.38 -17.61
CA GLU A 103 -25.92 17.66 -18.87
C GLU A 103 -24.65 16.81 -19.12
N GLY A 104 -24.83 15.54 -19.45
CA GLY A 104 -23.77 14.52 -19.55
C GLY A 104 -23.54 13.69 -18.27
N THR A 105 -24.12 14.08 -17.13
CA THR A 105 -24.03 13.27 -15.90
C THR A 105 -24.75 11.93 -16.11
N ARG A 106 -24.07 10.81 -15.83
CA ARG A 106 -24.66 9.47 -15.84
C ARG A 106 -25.17 9.10 -14.45
N VAL A 107 -26.39 8.58 -14.40
CA VAL A 107 -27.07 8.13 -13.18
C VAL A 107 -27.62 6.72 -13.36
N TRP A 108 -27.70 5.97 -12.27
CA TRP A 108 -28.36 4.67 -12.24
C TRP A 108 -29.74 4.82 -11.64
N MET A 109 -30.75 4.24 -12.31
CA MET A 109 -32.13 4.26 -11.82
C MET A 109 -32.88 2.99 -12.18
N VAL A 110 -33.99 2.73 -11.48
CA VAL A 110 -34.92 1.66 -11.80
C VAL A 110 -36.08 2.25 -12.60
N THR A 111 -36.37 1.66 -13.76
CA THR A 111 -37.51 2.09 -14.60
C THR A 111 -38.81 1.47 -14.09
N ASP A 112 -39.80 2.32 -13.81
CA ASP A 112 -41.17 1.94 -13.48
C ASP A 112 -42.05 1.75 -14.73
N LYS A 113 -41.55 2.17 -15.90
CA LYS A 113 -42.26 2.07 -17.19
C LYS A 113 -42.29 0.66 -17.75
N ARG A 114 -41.54 -0.28 -17.17
CA ARG A 114 -41.51 -1.68 -17.57
C ARG A 114 -42.53 -2.49 -16.77
N PRO A 115 -43.17 -3.51 -17.38
CA PRO A 115 -44.10 -4.39 -16.68
C PRO A 115 -43.49 -4.94 -15.39
N PRO A 116 -44.29 -5.16 -14.31
CA PRO A 116 -43.81 -5.83 -13.11
C PRO A 116 -43.12 -7.15 -13.46
N GLY A 117 -41.88 -7.33 -13.00
CA GLY A 117 -41.01 -8.47 -13.34
C GLY A 117 -39.98 -8.21 -14.45
N GLU A 118 -40.11 -7.11 -15.20
CA GLU A 118 -39.12 -6.65 -16.21
C GLU A 118 -38.35 -5.39 -15.78
N GLN A 119 -38.63 -4.86 -14.59
CA GLN A 119 -37.92 -3.72 -14.01
C GLN A 119 -36.44 -4.09 -13.80
N LYS A 120 -35.54 -3.30 -14.36
CA LYS A 120 -34.08 -3.47 -14.26
C LYS A 120 -33.44 -2.13 -13.94
N TRP A 121 -32.27 -2.18 -13.31
CA TRP A 121 -31.38 -1.03 -13.23
C TRP A 121 -30.90 -0.65 -14.62
N VAL A 122 -31.01 0.63 -14.95
CA VAL A 122 -30.56 1.19 -16.22
C VAL A 122 -29.64 2.38 -15.96
N THR A 123 -28.63 2.55 -16.82
CA THR A 123 -27.82 3.76 -16.86
C THR A 123 -28.51 4.80 -17.74
N ALA A 124 -28.80 5.95 -17.16
CA ALA A 124 -29.39 7.09 -17.86
C ALA A 124 -28.45 8.29 -17.82
N GLU A 125 -28.43 9.08 -18.89
CA GLU A 125 -27.66 10.32 -18.99
C GLU A 125 -28.61 11.51 -18.89
N VAL A 126 -28.27 12.48 -18.03
CA VAL A 126 -28.94 13.77 -17.95
C VAL A 126 -28.66 14.51 -19.26
N TYR A 127 -29.69 14.77 -20.05
CA TYR A 127 -29.53 15.48 -21.33
C TYR A 127 -30.12 16.88 -21.32
N ARG A 128 -30.87 17.23 -20.27
CA ARG A 128 -31.43 18.57 -20.06
C ARG A 128 -31.72 18.77 -18.57
N THR A 129 -31.51 19.97 -18.08
CA THR A 129 -31.96 20.41 -16.76
C THR A 129 -32.84 21.65 -16.88
N GLU A 130 -33.75 21.84 -15.92
CA GLU A 130 -34.64 22.99 -15.87
C GLU A 130 -34.82 23.43 -14.42
N GLU A 131 -34.47 24.68 -14.11
CA GLU A 131 -34.72 25.25 -12.78
C GLU A 131 -36.22 25.50 -12.61
N THR A 132 -36.73 25.12 -11.44
CA THR A 132 -38.12 25.33 -11.02
C THR A 132 -38.13 25.98 -9.64
N ASP A 133 -39.27 26.54 -9.23
CA ASP A 133 -39.42 27.19 -7.92
C ASP A 133 -39.12 26.25 -6.73
N GLY A 134 -39.22 24.93 -6.92
CA GLY A 134 -38.99 23.93 -5.88
C GLY A 134 -37.66 23.16 -5.97
N GLY A 135 -36.88 23.33 -7.04
CA GLY A 135 -35.69 22.51 -7.29
C GLY A 135 -35.24 22.49 -8.75
N VAL A 136 -34.35 21.56 -9.08
CA VAL A 136 -33.91 21.31 -10.46
C VAL A 136 -34.61 20.08 -11.01
N ARG A 137 -35.34 20.25 -12.10
CA ARG A 137 -35.93 19.16 -12.87
C ARG A 137 -34.88 18.59 -13.82
N LEU A 138 -34.63 17.30 -13.71
CA LEU A 138 -33.69 16.54 -14.53
C LEU A 138 -34.45 15.77 -15.60
N PHE A 139 -34.03 15.92 -16.84
CA PHE A 139 -34.48 15.09 -17.95
C PHE A 139 -33.35 14.14 -18.33
N MET A 140 -33.62 12.84 -18.22
CA MET A 140 -32.61 11.79 -18.38
C MET A 140 -33.04 10.82 -19.48
N ARG A 141 -32.08 10.14 -20.10
CA ARG A 141 -32.34 9.15 -21.15
C ARG A 141 -31.45 7.94 -20.98
N GLU A 142 -32.02 6.74 -21.09
CA GLU A 142 -31.25 5.49 -21.08
C GLU A 142 -30.19 5.49 -22.20
N VAL A 143 -28.93 5.27 -21.81
CA VAL A 143 -27.78 5.32 -22.74
C VAL A 143 -27.63 3.98 -23.47
N ASP A 144 -27.83 2.87 -22.76
CA ASP A 144 -27.49 1.51 -23.23
C ASP A 144 -28.72 0.58 -23.34
N GLY A 145 -29.83 1.08 -23.89
CA GLY A 145 -31.07 0.30 -23.95
C GLY A 145 -32.16 0.84 -24.87
N ARG A 146 -33.40 0.92 -24.37
CA ARG A 146 -34.58 1.34 -25.15
C ARG A 146 -34.66 2.85 -25.35
N HIS A 147 -33.65 3.60 -24.92
CA HIS A 147 -33.63 5.06 -24.90
C HIS A 147 -34.85 5.66 -24.20
N GLU A 148 -35.32 4.98 -23.15
CA GLU A 148 -36.41 5.46 -22.31
C GLU A 148 -36.05 6.82 -21.72
N LYS A 149 -37.02 7.75 -21.71
CA LYS A 149 -36.88 9.08 -21.13
C LYS A 149 -37.44 9.11 -19.72
N PHE A 150 -36.71 9.74 -18.82
CA PHE A 150 -37.07 9.90 -17.41
C PHE A 150 -37.08 11.36 -17.02
N GLU A 151 -37.90 11.67 -16.02
CA GLU A 151 -38.02 13.00 -15.44
C GLU A 151 -37.98 12.85 -13.91
N ALA A 152 -37.13 13.63 -13.26
CA ALA A 152 -37.02 13.65 -11.80
C ALA A 152 -36.87 15.08 -11.30
N LEU A 153 -37.48 15.42 -10.16
CA LEU A 153 -37.34 16.72 -9.52
C LEU A 153 -36.40 16.59 -8.31
N VAL A 154 -35.28 17.31 -8.33
CA VAL A 154 -34.33 17.37 -7.21
C VAL A 154 -34.58 18.66 -6.43
N PRO A 155 -35.18 18.59 -5.23
CA PRO A 155 -35.53 19.80 -4.50
C PRO A 155 -34.28 20.54 -3.99
N TYR A 156 -34.34 21.87 -3.88
CA TYR A 156 -33.23 22.68 -3.36
C TYR A 156 -32.94 22.43 -1.88
N GLN A 157 -33.98 22.07 -1.13
CA GLN A 157 -33.93 21.63 0.25
C GLN A 157 -34.58 20.26 0.31
N ALA A 158 -33.85 19.26 0.80
CA ALA A 158 -34.49 18.02 1.22
C ALA A 158 -35.35 18.38 2.43
N ASP A 159 -36.67 18.48 2.24
CA ASP A 159 -37.59 18.69 3.34
C ASP A 159 -37.35 17.59 4.38
N LEU A 160 -37.01 17.99 5.61
CA LEU A 160 -36.68 17.12 6.74
C LEU A 160 -37.90 16.35 7.29
N SER A 161 -38.96 16.18 6.48
CA SER A 161 -40.18 15.48 6.86
C SER A 161 -40.57 14.46 5.80
N LEU A 162 -40.11 13.22 6.00
CA LEU A 162 -40.41 12.07 5.14
C LEU A 162 -41.75 11.40 5.52
N HIS A 163 -42.70 12.14 6.10
CA HIS A 163 -43.95 11.59 6.62
C HIS A 163 -45.25 12.08 5.97
N ASP A 164 -45.22 13.06 5.06
CA ASP A 164 -46.48 13.55 4.43
C ASP A 164 -46.49 13.60 2.89
N GLN A 165 -45.57 12.90 2.22
CA GLN A 165 -45.76 12.62 0.79
C GLN A 165 -46.54 11.32 0.60
N ARG A 166 -47.75 11.50 0.04
CA ARG A 166 -48.61 10.48 -0.58
C ARG A 166 -47.81 9.26 -1.06
N GLU A 167 -48.30 8.09 -0.67
CA GLU A 167 -47.93 6.79 -1.21
C GLU A 167 -47.79 6.85 -2.75
N HIS A 168 -46.56 6.98 -3.23
CA HIS A 168 -46.20 6.50 -4.55
C HIS A 168 -46.07 4.98 -4.41
N GLU A 169 -47.05 4.25 -4.92
CA GLU A 169 -47.16 2.77 -4.90
C GLU A 169 -46.00 2.02 -5.60
N SER A 170 -44.91 2.68 -5.99
CA SER A 170 -43.93 2.17 -6.97
C SER A 170 -42.71 1.45 -6.41
N PHE A 171 -42.58 1.22 -5.10
CA PHE A 171 -41.41 0.51 -4.55
C PHE A 171 -41.76 -0.78 -3.80
N ARG A 172 -41.79 -1.90 -4.55
CA ARG A 172 -41.84 -3.26 -3.99
C ARG A 172 -40.60 -4.05 -4.43
N PHE A 173 -39.73 -4.39 -3.47
CA PHE A 173 -38.61 -5.31 -3.71
C PHE A 173 -39.12 -6.76 -3.76
N VAL A 174 -38.98 -7.41 -4.92
CA VAL A 174 -39.23 -8.85 -5.09
C VAL A 174 -37.89 -9.58 -5.11
N CYS A 175 -37.55 -10.27 -4.03
CA CYS A 175 -36.43 -11.22 -4.02
C CYS A 175 -36.94 -12.58 -4.51
N LYS A 176 -36.33 -13.13 -5.55
CA LYS A 176 -36.64 -14.48 -6.06
C LYS A 176 -35.70 -15.47 -5.39
N ALA A 177 -36.22 -16.55 -4.80
CA ALA A 177 -35.41 -17.63 -4.26
C ALA A 177 -34.66 -18.35 -5.41
N PRO A 178 -33.38 -18.71 -5.24
CA PRO A 178 -32.62 -19.42 -6.26
C PRO A 178 -33.13 -20.85 -6.38
N GLY A 179 -33.38 -21.28 -7.62
CA GLY A 179 -33.72 -22.66 -7.94
C GLY A 179 -32.57 -23.61 -7.61
N ASP A 180 -32.94 -24.74 -7.01
CA ASP A 180 -32.07 -25.83 -6.58
C ASP A 180 -31.28 -26.41 -7.77
N GLY A 181 -29.99 -26.06 -7.86
CA GLY A 181 -29.15 -26.44 -8.99
C GLY A 181 -27.66 -26.24 -8.72
N SER A 182 -27.00 -27.32 -8.28
CA SER A 182 -25.55 -27.56 -8.29
C SER A 182 -24.66 -26.74 -7.33
N ARG A 183 -24.53 -27.28 -6.10
CA ARG A 183 -23.56 -26.91 -5.04
C ARG A 183 -22.11 -27.29 -5.38
N ALA A 184 -21.45 -26.54 -6.25
CA ALA A 184 -19.99 -26.62 -6.36
C ALA A 184 -19.38 -25.21 -6.22
N GLY A 185 -18.82 -24.92 -5.05
CA GLY A 185 -17.76 -23.93 -4.86
C GLY A 185 -18.12 -22.44 -4.92
N TRP A 186 -19.39 -22.05 -5.00
CA TRP A 186 -19.75 -20.63 -5.01
C TRP A 186 -19.50 -20.01 -3.63
N GLN A 187 -18.46 -19.18 -3.53
CA GLN A 187 -18.33 -18.23 -2.42
C GLN A 187 -19.59 -17.37 -2.44
N HIS A 188 -20.42 -17.50 -1.40
CA HIS A 188 -21.66 -16.75 -1.34
C HIS A 188 -21.33 -15.27 -1.12
N PRO A 189 -21.72 -14.37 -2.04
CA PRO A 189 -21.43 -12.94 -1.90
C PRO A 189 -21.99 -12.36 -0.60
N LEU A 190 -21.40 -11.28 -0.10
CA LEU A 190 -21.70 -10.64 1.19
C LEU A 190 -23.19 -10.35 1.36
N PHE A 191 -23.88 -10.01 0.27
CA PHE A 191 -25.32 -9.69 0.24
C PHE A 191 -26.15 -10.62 -0.66
N ASN A 192 -25.64 -11.82 -0.99
CA ASN A 192 -26.26 -12.73 -1.96
C ASN A 192 -26.57 -12.07 -3.33
N VAL A 193 -25.81 -11.02 -3.69
CA VAL A 193 -25.84 -10.39 -5.01
C VAL A 193 -24.57 -10.78 -5.78
N PRO A 194 -24.57 -10.85 -7.12
CA PRO A 194 -23.36 -11.13 -7.89
C PRO A 194 -22.15 -10.27 -7.45
N GLN A 195 -20.94 -10.85 -7.48
CA GLN A 195 -19.75 -10.23 -6.89
C GLN A 195 -19.39 -8.90 -7.58
N ASP A 196 -19.63 -8.80 -8.87
CA ASP A 196 -19.60 -7.58 -9.68
C ASP A 196 -20.57 -6.53 -9.16
N VAL A 197 -21.84 -6.87 -8.91
CA VAL A 197 -22.83 -5.94 -8.33
C VAL A 197 -22.42 -5.47 -6.94
N GLN A 198 -21.92 -6.39 -6.11
CA GLN A 198 -21.43 -6.03 -4.78
C GLN A 198 -20.28 -5.02 -4.86
N ARG A 199 -19.33 -5.23 -5.76
CA ARG A 199 -18.14 -4.39 -5.93
C ARG A 199 -18.45 -3.06 -6.60
N GLU A 200 -19.22 -3.07 -7.67
CA GLU A 200 -19.46 -1.89 -8.51
C GLU A 200 -20.62 -1.03 -8.01
N VAL A 201 -21.53 -1.59 -7.20
CA VAL A 201 -22.71 -0.88 -6.70
C VAL A 201 -22.68 -0.76 -5.19
N LEU A 202 -22.63 -1.89 -4.47
CA LEU A 202 -22.80 -1.84 -3.01
C LEU A 202 -21.61 -1.22 -2.30
N PHE A 203 -20.38 -1.55 -2.67
CA PHE A 203 -19.19 -0.97 -2.02
C PHE A 203 -19.07 0.54 -2.20
N PRO A 204 -19.31 1.13 -3.38
CA PRO A 204 -19.40 2.58 -3.52
C PRO A 204 -20.51 3.22 -2.66
N LEU A 205 -21.65 2.54 -2.49
CA LEU A 205 -22.73 3.02 -1.62
C LEU A 205 -22.39 2.96 -0.13
N LEU A 206 -21.44 2.11 0.26
CA LEU A 206 -20.90 2.09 1.62
C LEU A 206 -19.99 3.29 1.90
N GLY A 207 -19.71 4.14 0.91
CA GLY A 207 -18.92 5.37 1.04
C GLY A 207 -17.41 5.14 0.84
N ASP A 208 -16.66 6.24 0.93
CA ASP A 208 -15.23 6.27 0.59
C ASP A 208 -14.33 5.43 1.51
N ASP A 209 -14.86 4.99 2.67
CA ASP A 209 -14.14 4.15 3.62
C ASP A 209 -14.84 2.80 3.80
N LEU A 210 -14.51 1.88 2.90
CA LEU A 210 -15.04 0.52 2.90
C LEU A 210 -14.78 -0.19 4.24
N ALA A 211 -13.63 0.02 4.86
CA ALA A 211 -13.29 -0.61 6.13
C ALA A 211 -14.17 -0.13 7.29
N ILE A 212 -14.51 1.17 7.39
CA ILE A 212 -15.48 1.68 8.37
C ILE A 212 -16.83 1.02 8.15
N SER A 213 -17.30 1.02 6.92
CA SER A 213 -18.66 0.61 6.63
C SER A 213 -18.86 -0.89 6.83
N LEU A 214 -17.86 -1.71 6.49
CA LEU A 214 -17.84 -3.13 6.84
C LEU A 214 -17.74 -3.34 8.36
N ALA A 215 -16.96 -2.53 9.08
CA ALA A 215 -16.91 -2.58 10.54
C ALA A 215 -18.24 -2.19 11.19
N HIS A 216 -18.98 -1.25 10.60
CA HIS A 216 -20.30 -0.84 11.06
C HIS A 216 -21.33 -1.95 10.80
N LEU A 217 -21.39 -2.47 9.58
CA LEU A 217 -22.26 -3.59 9.19
C LEU A 217 -22.05 -4.81 10.09
N ARG A 218 -20.79 -5.12 10.42
CA ARG A 218 -20.42 -6.18 11.35
C ARG A 218 -20.96 -5.95 12.77
N ARG A 219 -21.02 -4.70 13.23
CA ARG A 219 -21.48 -4.37 14.59
C ARG A 219 -23.00 -4.28 14.69
N THR A 220 -23.68 -3.89 13.62
CA THR A 220 -25.12 -3.61 13.65
C THR A 220 -25.99 -4.81 13.29
N CYS A 221 -25.47 -5.80 12.55
CA CYS A 221 -26.24 -6.96 12.11
C CYS A 221 -25.48 -8.28 12.30
N ARG A 222 -26.16 -9.32 12.78
CA ARG A 222 -25.59 -10.68 12.96
C ARG A 222 -25.14 -11.28 11.62
N LEU A 223 -25.95 -11.15 10.57
CA LEU A 223 -25.57 -11.64 9.25
C LEU A 223 -24.35 -10.86 8.72
N GLY A 224 -24.36 -9.53 8.91
CA GLY A 224 -23.22 -8.67 8.59
C GLY A 224 -21.92 -9.15 9.24
N ASN A 225 -21.95 -9.52 10.52
CA ASN A 225 -20.79 -10.07 11.22
C ASN A 225 -20.27 -11.37 10.58
N GLN A 226 -21.15 -12.33 10.31
CA GLN A 226 -20.77 -13.62 9.69
C GLN A 226 -20.19 -13.42 8.30
N ARG A 227 -20.85 -12.57 7.48
CA ARG A 227 -20.48 -12.33 6.10
C ARG A 227 -19.19 -11.54 5.97
N VAL A 228 -19.01 -10.46 6.73
CA VAL A 228 -17.76 -9.69 6.74
C VAL A 228 -16.59 -10.58 7.18
N SER A 229 -16.78 -11.42 8.20
CA SER A 229 -15.72 -12.35 8.63
C SER A 229 -15.35 -13.38 7.56
N ALA A 230 -16.30 -13.82 6.73
CA ALA A 230 -16.05 -14.79 5.66
C ALA A 230 -15.36 -14.16 4.43
N ASP A 231 -15.77 -12.93 4.06
CA ASP A 231 -15.41 -12.35 2.76
C ASP A 231 -14.23 -11.37 2.82
N ILE A 232 -13.87 -10.86 4.00
CA ILE A 232 -12.88 -9.78 4.12
C ILE A 232 -11.52 -10.11 3.49
N SER A 233 -11.09 -11.37 3.54
CA SER A 233 -9.86 -11.80 2.89
C SER A 233 -9.92 -11.61 1.38
N SER A 234 -11.02 -12.02 0.74
CA SER A 234 -11.22 -11.80 -0.71
C SER A 234 -11.25 -10.32 -1.09
N ILE A 235 -11.78 -9.47 -0.21
CA ILE A 235 -11.79 -8.02 -0.40
C ILE A 235 -10.36 -7.47 -0.34
N ILE A 236 -9.57 -7.89 0.65
CA ILE A 236 -8.15 -7.49 0.77
C ILE A 236 -7.36 -7.98 -0.44
N ASP A 237 -7.50 -9.24 -0.84
CA ASP A 237 -6.82 -9.81 -2.01
C ASP A 237 -7.12 -8.99 -3.27
N HIS A 238 -8.37 -8.57 -3.45
CA HIS A 238 -8.75 -7.73 -4.57
C HIS A 238 -8.08 -6.35 -4.51
N GLN A 239 -8.08 -5.70 -3.34
CA GLN A 239 -7.39 -4.42 -3.15
C GLN A 239 -5.88 -4.52 -3.40
N LEU A 240 -5.26 -5.63 -3.00
CA LEU A 240 -3.84 -5.89 -3.28
C LEU A 240 -3.59 -6.01 -4.80
N ILE A 241 -4.47 -6.67 -5.54
CA ILE A 241 -4.39 -6.82 -6.99
C ILE A 241 -4.63 -5.48 -7.70
N ASP A 242 -5.69 -4.77 -7.34
CA ASP A 242 -6.11 -3.52 -7.98
C ASP A 242 -5.06 -2.42 -7.81
N LYS A 243 -4.36 -2.40 -6.66
CA LYS A 243 -3.25 -1.50 -6.38
C LYS A 243 -1.90 -2.00 -6.89
N GLY A 244 -1.84 -3.20 -7.49
CA GLY A 244 -0.61 -3.79 -8.02
C GLY A 244 0.43 -4.15 -6.96
N ILE A 245 0.00 -4.40 -5.72
CA ILE A 245 0.88 -4.69 -4.56
C ILE A 245 0.84 -6.12 -4.08
N GLN A 246 0.09 -7.01 -4.73
CA GLN A 246 0.02 -8.44 -4.40
C GLN A 246 1.37 -9.17 -4.52
N ARG A 247 2.30 -8.65 -5.34
CA ARG A 247 3.69 -9.17 -5.43
C ARG A 247 4.61 -8.62 -4.34
N ILE A 248 4.16 -7.59 -3.62
CA ILE A 248 4.93 -6.87 -2.61
C ILE A 248 4.49 -7.28 -1.21
N ILE A 249 3.19 -7.40 -0.98
CA ILE A 249 2.59 -7.65 0.32
C ILE A 249 1.69 -8.89 0.24
N SER A 250 1.86 -9.78 1.21
CA SER A 250 0.90 -10.82 1.59
C SER A 250 0.51 -10.60 3.05
N TYR A 251 -0.41 -11.37 3.60
CA TYR A 251 -0.78 -11.24 5.01
C TYR A 251 -1.07 -12.60 5.65
N ASP A 252 -0.74 -12.71 6.93
CA ASP A 252 -1.09 -13.83 7.79
C ASP A 252 -1.82 -13.29 9.02
N LEU A 253 -3.13 -13.09 8.85
CA LEU A 253 -4.02 -12.50 9.83
C LEU A 253 -5.30 -13.32 9.92
N THR A 254 -5.62 -13.81 11.11
CA THR A 254 -6.85 -14.59 11.36
C THR A 254 -7.95 -13.75 12.02
N ALA A 255 -7.57 -12.70 12.74
CA ALA A 255 -8.52 -11.89 13.49
C ALA A 255 -9.21 -10.86 12.59
N THR A 256 -10.55 -10.92 12.49
CA THR A 256 -11.34 -10.02 11.62
C THR A 256 -11.12 -8.54 11.91
N ASN A 257 -10.84 -8.15 13.17
CA ASN A 257 -10.50 -6.76 13.51
C ASN A 257 -9.15 -6.32 12.92
N LEU A 258 -8.16 -7.21 12.83
CA LEU A 258 -6.87 -6.92 12.19
C LEU A 258 -7.01 -6.88 10.67
N LEU A 259 -7.81 -7.77 10.09
CA LEU A 259 -8.14 -7.74 8.65
C LEU A 259 -8.84 -6.42 8.26
N LEU A 260 -9.81 -5.94 9.05
CA LEU A 260 -10.45 -4.64 8.83
C LEU A 260 -9.46 -3.47 8.92
N ARG A 261 -8.49 -3.54 9.83
CA ARG A 261 -7.43 -2.52 9.93
C ARG A 261 -6.48 -2.58 8.74
N LEU A 262 -6.10 -3.77 8.29
CA LEU A 262 -5.27 -3.93 7.10
C LEU A 262 -5.97 -3.36 5.86
N LEU A 263 -7.25 -3.69 5.65
CA LEU A 263 -8.06 -3.13 4.57
C LEU A 263 -8.08 -1.59 4.64
N CYS A 264 -8.34 -1.02 5.82
CA CYS A 264 -8.31 0.41 6.05
C CYS A 264 -6.95 1.03 5.63
N PHE A 265 -5.83 0.39 5.97
CA PHE A 265 -4.50 0.90 5.62
C PHE A 265 -4.17 0.77 4.13
N ILE A 266 -4.62 -0.28 3.46
CA ILE A 266 -4.42 -0.46 2.01
C ILE A 266 -5.23 0.58 1.24
N ASP A 267 -6.51 0.75 1.58
CA ASP A 267 -7.42 1.69 0.93
C ASP A 267 -6.92 3.14 1.09
N ASN A 268 -6.61 3.54 2.32
CA ASN A 268 -6.18 4.89 2.67
C ASN A 268 -4.67 5.14 2.48
N GLY A 269 -3.94 4.13 2.04
CA GLY A 269 -2.51 4.19 1.71
C GLY A 269 -2.23 4.86 0.37
N SER A 270 -3.24 5.17 -0.45
CA SER A 270 -3.11 5.87 -1.74
C SER A 270 -2.21 5.12 -2.75
N ASP A 271 -1.24 5.77 -3.40
CA ASP A 271 -0.46 5.24 -4.53
C ASP A 271 0.72 4.41 -4.05
N TRP A 272 0.54 3.09 -4.14
CA TRP A 272 1.58 2.14 -3.76
C TRP A 272 2.56 1.79 -4.88
N ALA A 273 2.32 2.23 -6.12
CA ALA A 273 3.14 1.84 -7.27
C ALA A 273 4.60 2.26 -7.09
N VAL A 274 4.84 3.37 -6.39
CA VAL A 274 6.17 3.91 -6.06
C VAL A 274 7.01 2.94 -5.19
N TRP A 275 6.37 2.09 -4.38
CA TRP A 275 7.08 1.19 -3.48
C TRP A 275 7.63 -0.07 -4.14
N GLY A 276 7.03 -0.55 -5.22
CA GLY A 276 7.49 -1.76 -5.92
C GLY A 276 8.98 -1.70 -6.27
N PRO A 277 9.42 -0.68 -7.01
CA PRO A 277 10.83 -0.45 -7.31
C PRO A 277 11.75 -0.41 -6.07
N ILE A 278 11.36 0.33 -5.04
CA ILE A 278 12.17 0.51 -3.81
C ILE A 278 12.33 -0.83 -3.06
N ILE A 279 11.27 -1.64 -3.03
CA ILE A 279 11.24 -2.92 -2.33
C ILE A 279 12.05 -3.98 -3.10
N ASN A 280 12.01 -3.98 -4.44
CA ASN A 280 12.88 -4.83 -5.26
C ASN A 280 14.36 -4.51 -5.00
N VAL A 281 14.72 -3.22 -4.97
CA VAL A 281 16.07 -2.78 -4.59
C VAL A 281 16.41 -3.27 -3.17
N ALA A 282 15.50 -3.13 -2.20
CA ALA A 282 15.71 -3.62 -0.84
C ALA A 282 15.95 -5.14 -0.75
N LYS A 283 15.27 -5.92 -1.59
CA LYS A 283 15.47 -7.37 -1.70
C LYS A 283 16.89 -7.70 -2.19
N HIS A 284 17.39 -7.01 -3.22
CA HIS A 284 18.76 -7.23 -3.71
C HIS A 284 19.83 -6.90 -2.67
N HIS A 285 19.57 -5.93 -1.78
CA HIS A 285 20.45 -5.61 -0.65
C HIS A 285 20.27 -6.55 0.57
N GLY A 286 19.47 -7.62 0.46
CA GLY A 286 19.21 -8.57 1.54
C GLY A 286 18.45 -7.95 2.72
N ARG A 287 17.76 -6.82 2.51
CA ARG A 287 16.99 -6.13 3.57
C ARG A 287 15.57 -6.64 3.67
N VAL A 288 15.04 -7.09 2.54
CA VAL A 288 13.79 -7.83 2.45
C VAL A 288 14.16 -9.28 2.16
N ARG A 289 13.76 -10.18 3.06
CA ARG A 289 14.09 -11.61 2.97
C ARG A 289 13.35 -12.27 1.82
N ASP A 290 12.03 -12.09 1.79
CA ASP A 290 11.12 -12.77 0.87
C ASP A 290 10.11 -11.78 0.31
N LEU A 291 9.71 -11.99 -0.94
CA LEU A 291 8.58 -11.31 -1.58
C LEU A 291 7.54 -12.34 -2.03
N PRO A 292 6.24 -12.08 -1.80
CA PRO A 292 5.67 -10.92 -1.10
C PRO A 292 5.95 -10.92 0.43
N MET A 293 6.13 -9.74 1.04
CA MET A 293 6.35 -9.58 2.48
C MET A 293 5.07 -9.95 3.25
N THR A 294 5.15 -10.87 4.20
CA THR A 294 3.99 -11.29 5.00
C THR A 294 3.72 -10.31 6.13
N VAL A 295 2.63 -9.54 6.00
CA VAL A 295 2.11 -8.65 7.03
C VAL A 295 1.46 -9.47 8.14
N THR A 296 1.94 -9.26 9.37
CA THR A 296 1.51 -9.96 10.58
C THR A 296 0.68 -9.06 11.50
N SER A 297 0.13 -9.62 12.58
CA SER A 297 -0.59 -8.85 13.61
C SER A 297 0.26 -7.71 14.17
N ASN A 298 1.54 -8.00 14.43
CA ASN A 298 2.49 -7.01 14.92
C ASN A 298 2.55 -5.80 13.99
N ASP A 299 2.60 -6.00 12.67
CA ASP A 299 2.74 -4.92 11.69
C ASP A 299 1.52 -4.02 11.68
N VAL A 300 0.32 -4.61 11.62
CA VAL A 300 -0.96 -3.88 11.67
C VAL A 300 -1.12 -3.11 12.99
N GLU A 301 -0.75 -3.71 14.11
CA GLU A 301 -0.80 -3.04 15.41
C GLU A 301 0.24 -1.92 15.52
N GLY A 302 1.42 -2.14 14.92
CA GLY A 302 2.54 -1.21 14.85
C GLY A 302 2.24 0.11 14.18
N VAL A 303 1.30 0.12 13.22
CA VAL A 303 0.82 1.34 12.57
C VAL A 303 0.25 2.34 13.58
N GLY A 304 -0.34 1.83 14.66
CA GLY A 304 -0.98 2.61 15.71
C GLY A 304 -2.47 2.85 15.45
N SER A 305 -3.03 3.87 16.09
CA SER A 305 -4.44 4.21 15.94
C SER A 305 -4.73 4.74 14.54
N ARG A 306 -5.98 4.58 14.09
CA ARG A 306 -6.43 5.17 12.82
C ARG A 306 -6.18 6.67 12.76
N ARG A 307 -6.52 7.42 13.82
CA ARG A 307 -6.28 8.87 13.89
C ARG A 307 -4.80 9.21 13.68
N LEU A 308 -3.89 8.40 14.22
CA LEU A 308 -2.46 8.56 14.00
C LEU A 308 -2.09 8.32 12.53
N PHE A 309 -2.57 7.22 11.96
CA PHE A 309 -2.37 6.88 10.55
C PHE A 309 -2.90 7.99 9.61
N ASP A 310 -4.14 8.42 9.79
CA ASP A 310 -4.77 9.47 8.97
C ASP A 310 -4.03 10.82 9.12
N SER A 311 -3.39 11.08 10.27
CA SER A 311 -2.58 12.29 10.46
C SER A 311 -1.22 12.28 9.77
N ARG A 312 -0.74 11.13 9.29
CA ARG A 312 0.53 11.00 8.57
C ARG A 312 0.35 11.36 7.10
N ILE A 313 1.43 11.83 6.48
CA ILE A 313 1.52 11.92 5.02
C ILE A 313 1.52 10.52 4.40
N GLU A 314 1.07 10.42 3.15
CA GLU A 314 0.90 9.18 2.40
C GLU A 314 2.10 8.22 2.50
N ALA A 315 3.30 8.68 2.18
CA ALA A 315 4.49 7.84 2.25
C ALA A 315 4.78 7.28 3.66
N LEU A 316 4.47 8.05 4.71
CA LEU A 316 4.61 7.57 6.09
C LEU A 316 3.50 6.61 6.49
N ARG A 317 2.28 6.76 5.96
CA ARG A 317 1.20 5.78 6.15
C ARG A 317 1.62 4.41 5.63
N GLN A 318 2.09 4.36 4.39
CA GLN A 318 2.56 3.14 3.75
C GLN A 318 3.76 2.54 4.51
N LEU A 319 4.77 3.37 4.82
CA LEU A 319 5.95 2.94 5.57
C LEU A 319 5.64 2.48 7.00
N SER A 320 4.55 2.96 7.61
CA SER A 320 4.10 2.47 8.92
C SER A 320 3.73 0.98 8.88
N LEU A 321 3.25 0.49 7.73
CA LEU A 321 2.86 -0.90 7.54
C LEU A 321 4.07 -1.77 7.15
N ILE A 322 4.88 -1.33 6.18
CA ILE A 322 5.96 -2.15 5.60
C ILE A 322 7.34 -1.90 6.21
N GLY A 323 7.54 -0.82 6.97
CA GLY A 323 8.86 -0.36 7.39
C GLY A 323 9.64 -1.34 8.27
N ARG A 324 8.95 -2.25 8.95
CA ARG A 324 9.59 -3.34 9.74
C ARG A 324 10.21 -4.43 8.87
N HIS A 325 9.71 -4.60 7.66
CA HIS A 325 10.21 -5.59 6.71
C HIS A 325 11.39 -5.07 5.88
N LEU A 326 11.64 -3.75 5.89
CA LEU A 326 12.69 -3.12 5.07
C LEU A 326 14.08 -3.05 5.75
N TYR A 327 14.31 -3.83 6.81
CA TYR A 327 15.61 -3.82 7.50
C TYR A 327 15.76 -4.99 8.49
N GLN A 328 16.82 -5.81 8.35
CA GLN A 328 17.01 -7.01 9.18
C GLN A 328 18.34 -7.07 9.98
N SER A 329 19.27 -6.11 9.82
CA SER A 329 20.50 -6.12 10.62
C SER A 329 20.42 -5.16 11.82
N ASP A 330 20.93 -5.63 12.96
CA ASP A 330 21.39 -4.86 14.13
C ASP A 330 20.84 -3.42 14.28
N ASN A 331 19.60 -3.35 14.75
CA ASN A 331 19.04 -2.21 15.49
C ASN A 331 18.68 -0.94 14.67
N SER A 332 18.67 -0.99 13.34
CA SER A 332 18.36 0.19 12.51
C SER A 332 17.12 0.03 11.62
N SER A 333 16.05 -0.59 12.16
CA SER A 333 14.77 -0.73 11.44
C SER A 333 14.26 0.59 10.88
N LEU A 334 13.71 0.59 9.66
CA LEU A 334 12.99 1.73 9.06
C LEU A 334 11.59 1.91 9.68
N ARG A 335 11.50 1.66 10.98
CA ARG A 335 10.27 1.82 11.75
C ARG A 335 9.94 3.30 11.86
N VAL A 336 8.69 3.61 11.54
CA VAL A 336 8.07 4.91 11.80
C VAL A 336 7.55 4.90 13.23
N GLU A 337 7.98 5.87 14.03
CA GLU A 337 7.50 6.07 15.40
C GLU A 337 7.15 7.53 15.63
N ARG A 338 6.21 7.80 16.53
CA ARG A 338 5.87 9.17 16.96
C ARG A 338 6.28 9.31 18.42
N ILE A 339 7.25 10.20 18.68
CA ILE A 339 7.75 10.52 20.03
C ILE A 339 7.55 12.02 20.23
N ASP A 340 6.87 12.42 21.31
CA ASP A 340 6.61 13.84 21.60
C ASP A 340 5.99 14.64 20.44
N ASN A 341 5.05 14.00 19.71
CA ASN A 341 4.41 14.52 18.49
C ASN A 341 5.33 14.71 17.28
N GLU A 342 6.56 14.21 17.33
CA GLU A 342 7.52 14.21 16.22
C GLU A 342 7.55 12.83 15.56
N GLU A 343 7.34 12.76 14.24
CA GLU A 343 7.58 11.53 13.47
C GLU A 343 9.08 11.27 13.38
N ARG A 344 9.47 10.01 13.58
CA ARG A 344 10.86 9.57 13.51
C ARG A 344 10.98 8.33 12.64
N LEU A 345 12.06 8.26 11.88
CA LEU A 345 12.47 7.10 11.08
C LEU A 345 13.77 6.56 11.62
N SER A 346 13.71 5.34 12.18
CA SER A 346 14.87 4.70 12.83
C SER A 346 15.44 5.57 13.96
N GLY A 347 14.59 6.11 14.83
CA GLY A 347 14.98 6.99 15.94
C GLY A 347 15.38 8.41 15.55
N ARG A 348 15.43 8.75 14.25
CA ARG A 348 15.81 10.09 13.79
C ARG A 348 14.57 10.90 13.43
N PRO A 349 14.48 12.18 13.84
CA PRO A 349 13.45 13.12 13.40
C PRO A 349 13.20 13.10 11.89
N LEU A 350 11.92 13.16 11.51
CA LEU A 350 11.43 13.41 10.16
C LEU A 350 10.59 14.70 10.16
N PRO A 351 11.20 15.88 9.99
CA PRO A 351 10.42 17.11 9.87
C PRO A 351 9.59 17.06 8.59
N ILE A 352 8.32 17.42 8.74
CA ILE A 352 7.27 17.23 7.72
C ILE A 352 7.45 18.18 6.51
N ARG A 353 8.21 19.27 6.64
CA ARG A 353 8.38 20.30 5.59
C ARG A 353 9.48 20.03 4.56
N ALA A 354 10.37 19.08 4.87
CA ALA A 354 11.38 18.48 4.01
C ALA A 354 11.95 17.36 4.87
N VAL A 355 12.13 16.15 4.34
CA VAL A 355 12.61 15.02 5.14
C VAL A 355 14.07 15.29 5.54
N ARG A 356 14.27 16.03 6.65
CA ARG A 356 15.58 16.24 7.27
C ARG A 356 15.82 15.10 8.22
N THR A 357 16.57 14.11 7.77
CA THR A 357 17.38 13.36 8.73
C THR A 357 18.48 14.29 9.23
N LEU A 358 18.99 14.11 10.46
CA LEU A 358 19.92 15.02 11.18
C LEU A 358 20.95 15.78 10.32
N ASP A 359 21.38 15.21 9.19
CA ASP A 359 22.38 15.78 8.27
C ASP A 359 21.86 15.95 6.81
N PHE A 360 20.79 15.27 6.40
CA PHE A 360 20.35 15.25 4.99
C PHE A 360 18.88 15.61 4.82
N GLU A 361 18.63 16.55 3.91
CA GLU A 361 17.34 16.91 3.32
C GLU A 361 17.08 16.04 2.09
N TYR A 362 16.02 15.24 2.10
CA TYR A 362 15.58 14.50 0.92
C TYR A 362 14.36 15.16 0.27
N ALA A 363 14.23 15.01 -1.05
CA ALA A 363 13.11 15.56 -1.79
C ALA A 363 11.77 14.91 -1.39
N SER A 364 11.79 13.65 -0.94
CA SER A 364 10.62 12.93 -0.46
C SER A 364 10.98 11.87 0.59
N VAL A 365 9.98 11.27 1.24
CA VAL A 365 10.18 10.09 2.12
C VAL A 365 10.66 8.89 1.31
N HIS A 366 10.17 8.72 0.08
CA HIS A 366 10.61 7.64 -0.81
C HIS A 366 12.09 7.79 -1.16
N ASP A 367 12.56 9.01 -1.43
CA ASP A 367 13.97 9.31 -1.67
C ASP A 367 14.83 8.95 -0.46
N ALA A 368 14.38 9.32 0.75
CA ALA A 368 15.08 8.99 1.98
C ALA A 368 15.17 7.47 2.21
N VAL A 369 14.08 6.74 1.95
CA VAL A 369 14.04 5.28 2.11
C VAL A 369 14.87 4.58 1.05
N LEU A 370 14.77 4.96 -0.22
CA LEU A 370 15.60 4.42 -1.30
C LEU A 370 17.08 4.65 -1.03
N HIS A 371 17.47 5.88 -0.66
CA HIS A 371 18.85 6.20 -0.31
C HIS A 371 19.36 5.31 0.82
N ARG A 372 18.59 5.19 1.91
CA ARG A 372 18.96 4.34 3.03
C ARG A 372 19.05 2.88 2.62
N THR A 373 18.17 2.40 1.75
CA THR A 373 18.10 1.02 1.27
C THR A 373 19.36 0.61 0.51
N CYS A 374 19.88 1.50 -0.33
CA CYS A 374 21.13 1.23 -1.04
C CYS A 374 22.37 1.42 -0.16
N HIS A 375 22.32 2.31 0.84
CA HIS A 375 23.51 2.64 1.62
C HIS A 375 23.84 1.63 2.72
N GLY A 376 25.00 0.97 2.63
CA GLY A 376 25.56 0.13 3.71
C GLY A 376 24.96 -1.27 3.82
N GLY A 377 24.28 -1.77 2.78
CA GLY A 377 23.78 -3.15 2.76
C GLY A 377 24.92 -4.18 2.62
N PRO A 378 24.79 -5.37 3.25
CA PRO A 378 25.73 -6.47 3.02
C PRO A 378 25.71 -6.86 1.53
N GLY A 379 26.88 -7.16 0.97
CA GLY A 379 27.00 -7.60 -0.43
C GLY A 379 27.06 -6.51 -1.48
N MET A 380 26.94 -5.22 -1.11
CA MET A 380 27.17 -4.12 -2.06
C MET A 380 28.66 -3.98 -2.39
N SER A 381 29.00 -4.02 -3.67
CA SER A 381 30.35 -3.85 -4.18
C SER A 381 30.47 -2.57 -5.01
N MET A 382 31.56 -1.82 -4.81
CA MET A 382 31.91 -0.70 -5.67
C MET A 382 32.54 -1.23 -6.97
N VAL A 383 31.96 -0.84 -8.11
CA VAL A 383 32.41 -1.24 -9.45
C VAL A 383 33.39 -0.23 -10.04
N ALA A 384 33.04 1.05 -9.96
CA ALA A 384 33.85 2.15 -10.47
C ALA A 384 33.60 3.42 -9.65
N SER A 385 34.61 4.28 -9.53
CA SER A 385 34.48 5.57 -8.83
C SER A 385 35.36 6.62 -9.48
N LYS A 386 34.74 7.75 -9.86
CA LYS A 386 35.43 8.87 -10.50
C LYS A 386 35.09 10.16 -9.77
N SER A 387 36.12 10.93 -9.45
CA SER A 387 36.00 12.30 -8.97
C SER A 387 36.63 13.27 -9.96
N SER A 388 36.02 14.44 -10.12
CA SER A 388 36.52 15.53 -10.96
C SER A 388 36.47 16.84 -10.19
N HIS A 389 37.61 17.53 -10.14
CA HIS A 389 37.68 18.90 -9.63
C HIS A 389 37.47 19.86 -10.79
N ASP A 390 36.69 20.92 -10.55
CA ASP A 390 36.17 21.87 -11.55
C ASP A 390 37.22 22.30 -12.61
N PHE A 391 38.47 22.49 -12.18
CA PHE A 391 39.54 23.06 -13.02
C PHE A 391 40.26 22.07 -13.96
N ARG A 392 40.14 20.75 -13.75
CA ARG A 392 40.98 19.77 -14.48
C ARG A 392 40.24 19.03 -15.59
N ASN A 393 38.92 18.92 -15.50
CA ASN A 393 38.11 18.25 -16.52
C ASN A 393 36.69 18.83 -16.53
N VAL A 394 36.56 19.99 -17.18
CA VAL A 394 35.30 20.75 -17.28
C VAL A 394 34.19 19.88 -17.84
N ARG A 395 34.46 19.07 -18.88
CA ARG A 395 33.44 18.21 -19.51
C ARG A 395 32.85 17.19 -18.52
N HIS A 396 33.68 16.50 -17.75
CA HIS A 396 33.21 15.55 -16.73
C HIS A 396 32.46 16.26 -15.60
N TYR A 397 33.02 17.38 -15.12
CA TYR A 397 32.41 18.16 -14.04
C TYR A 397 31.01 18.66 -14.43
N THR A 398 30.89 19.30 -15.60
CA THR A 398 29.60 19.82 -16.09
C THR A 398 28.58 18.71 -16.26
N ARG A 399 28.96 17.53 -16.79
CA ARG A 399 27.99 16.45 -16.98
C ARG A 399 27.50 15.87 -15.65
N MET A 400 28.41 15.59 -14.71
CA MET A 400 28.02 15.10 -13.37
C MET A 400 27.16 16.11 -12.62
N TRP A 401 27.47 17.40 -12.75
CA TRP A 401 26.64 18.47 -12.20
C TRP A 401 25.21 18.45 -12.76
N VAL A 402 25.07 18.31 -14.08
CA VAL A 402 23.75 18.20 -14.72
C VAL A 402 23.02 16.95 -14.23
N LEU A 403 23.68 15.80 -14.11
CA LEU A 403 23.04 14.58 -13.59
C LEU A 403 22.54 14.77 -12.15
N ALA A 404 23.30 15.46 -11.31
CA ALA A 404 22.91 15.75 -9.92
C ALA A 404 21.71 16.70 -9.79
N THR A 405 21.39 17.50 -10.81
CA THR A 405 20.31 18.52 -10.76
C THR A 405 19.16 18.29 -11.73
N GLN A 406 19.33 17.43 -12.74
CA GLN A 406 18.33 17.14 -13.77
C GLN A 406 17.03 16.56 -13.16
N PRO A 407 15.83 17.02 -13.53
CA PRO A 407 14.60 16.38 -13.06
C PRO A 407 14.48 14.94 -13.58
N PRO A 408 13.93 13.98 -12.81
CA PRO A 408 13.61 12.65 -13.32
C PRO A 408 12.63 12.72 -14.51
N PRO A 409 12.65 11.73 -15.44
CA PRO A 409 13.54 10.56 -15.44
C PRO A 409 14.96 10.89 -15.93
N ILE A 410 15.94 10.13 -15.43
CA ILE A 410 17.34 10.19 -15.90
C ILE A 410 17.64 8.88 -16.61
N TRP A 411 18.06 8.94 -17.87
CA TRP A 411 18.25 7.76 -18.74
C TRP A 411 17.02 6.84 -18.80
N ASN A 412 15.82 7.45 -18.81
CA ASN A 412 14.54 6.73 -18.76
C ASN A 412 14.35 5.87 -17.49
N ARG A 413 15.05 6.20 -16.40
CA ARG A 413 14.89 5.58 -15.08
C ARG A 413 14.13 6.51 -14.14
N HIS A 414 13.13 5.94 -13.47
CA HIS A 414 12.25 6.65 -12.53
C HIS A 414 12.62 6.41 -11.07
N THR A 415 13.34 5.33 -10.77
CA THR A 415 13.81 4.99 -9.43
C THR A 415 15.05 5.83 -9.09
N VAL A 416 14.78 7.04 -8.61
CA VAL A 416 15.78 8.08 -8.31
C VAL A 416 15.56 8.60 -6.89
N SER A 417 16.66 8.83 -6.17
CA SER A 417 16.64 9.55 -4.89
C SER A 417 17.50 10.80 -4.99
N THR A 418 16.99 11.93 -4.51
CA THR A 418 17.65 13.22 -4.45
C THR A 418 17.72 13.70 -3.01
N GLY A 419 18.92 14.07 -2.58
CA GLY A 419 19.09 14.70 -1.28
C GLY A 419 20.21 15.73 -1.25
N SER A 420 20.18 16.59 -0.24
CA SER A 420 21.16 17.65 -0.01
C SER A 420 21.51 17.78 1.45
N HIS A 421 22.75 18.18 1.71
CA HIS A 421 23.25 18.56 3.01
C HIS A 421 23.51 20.06 2.99
N THR A 422 22.52 20.84 3.42
CA THR A 422 22.57 22.31 3.35
C THR A 422 23.75 22.91 4.10
N ALA A 423 24.11 22.35 5.26
CA ALA A 423 25.24 22.84 6.05
C ALA A 423 26.62 22.69 5.37
N PHE A 424 26.76 21.81 4.38
CA PHE A 424 28.02 21.55 3.69
C PHE A 424 28.00 21.88 2.19
N GLY A 425 26.94 22.54 1.70
CA GLY A 425 26.80 22.86 0.26
C GLY A 425 26.79 21.63 -0.64
N TYR A 426 26.48 20.46 -0.08
CA TYR A 426 26.56 19.19 -0.78
C TYR A 426 25.19 18.73 -1.25
N SER A 427 25.11 18.17 -2.45
CA SER A 427 23.94 17.46 -2.93
C SER A 427 24.33 16.12 -3.51
N HIS A 428 23.43 15.16 -3.46
CA HIS A 428 23.63 13.87 -4.07
C HIS A 428 22.39 13.40 -4.79
N ARG A 429 22.63 12.54 -5.77
CA ARG A 429 21.59 11.83 -6.48
C ARG A 429 21.97 10.37 -6.64
N MET A 430 21.01 9.50 -6.34
CA MET A 430 21.08 8.08 -6.58
C MET A 430 20.16 7.74 -7.74
N ILE A 431 20.65 6.95 -8.69
CA ILE A 431 19.90 6.53 -9.88
C ILE A 431 20.06 5.02 -9.99
N VAL A 432 18.95 4.28 -9.86
CA VAL A 432 18.95 2.82 -10.06
C VAL A 432 18.93 2.54 -11.55
N LEU A 433 19.93 1.79 -12.02
CA LEU A 433 20.11 1.40 -13.42
C LEU A 433 19.45 0.05 -13.70
N HIS A 434 19.47 -0.85 -12.72
CA HIS A 434 18.89 -2.21 -12.75
C HIS A 434 18.63 -2.70 -11.32
N GLY A 435 17.69 -3.63 -11.13
CA GLY A 435 17.29 -4.16 -9.81
C GLY A 435 15.97 -3.58 -9.28
N ASP A 436 15.28 -2.77 -10.07
CA ASP A 436 13.99 -2.19 -9.69
C ASP A 436 12.78 -2.97 -10.24
N GLN A 437 13.02 -3.98 -11.09
CA GLN A 437 12.02 -4.90 -11.59
C GLN A 437 12.03 -6.22 -10.81
N PRO A 438 10.89 -6.94 -10.71
CA PRO A 438 10.79 -8.14 -9.89
C PRO A 438 11.62 -9.33 -10.39
N ASP A 439 11.94 -9.34 -11.69
CA ASP A 439 12.66 -10.43 -12.36
C ASP A 439 14.16 -10.14 -12.51
N ASP A 440 14.61 -8.95 -12.07
CA ASP A 440 16.03 -8.62 -12.06
C ASP A 440 16.78 -9.56 -11.09
N HIS A 441 18.01 -9.94 -11.45
CA HIS A 441 18.81 -10.89 -10.67
C HIS A 441 19.86 -10.22 -9.79
N PHE A 442 20.14 -8.95 -10.06
CA PHE A 442 21.04 -8.11 -9.28
C PHE A 442 20.56 -6.65 -9.37
N GLU A 443 21.13 -5.83 -8.52
CA GLU A 443 20.90 -4.39 -8.48
C GLU A 443 22.19 -3.67 -8.88
N ALA A 444 22.04 -2.59 -9.63
CA ALA A 444 23.10 -1.66 -9.94
C ALA A 444 22.57 -0.23 -9.91
N HIS A 445 23.26 0.64 -9.18
CA HIS A 445 22.95 2.06 -9.10
C HIS A 445 24.21 2.92 -9.15
N ILE A 446 24.03 4.17 -9.54
CA ILE A 446 25.04 5.20 -9.47
C ILE A 446 24.67 6.21 -8.40
N ILE A 447 25.66 6.62 -7.60
CA ILE A 447 25.55 7.78 -6.71
C ILE A 447 26.42 8.88 -7.29
N VAL A 448 25.80 10.01 -7.62
CA VAL A 448 26.45 11.24 -8.06
C VAL A 448 26.44 12.22 -6.90
N HIS A 449 27.62 12.62 -6.47
CA HIS A 449 27.83 13.64 -5.45
C HIS A 449 28.26 14.94 -6.11
N ARG A 450 27.69 16.03 -5.61
CA ARG A 450 28.04 17.40 -5.98
C ARG A 450 28.44 18.14 -4.73
N TYR A 451 29.68 18.62 -4.74
CA TYR A 451 30.24 19.56 -3.79
C TYR A 451 30.48 20.89 -4.52
N ASP A 452 30.74 21.95 -3.77
CA ASP A 452 31.03 23.26 -4.35
C ASP A 452 32.25 23.23 -5.29
N SER A 453 33.29 22.46 -4.93
CA SER A 453 34.58 22.45 -5.65
C SER A 453 34.86 21.19 -6.48
N TYR A 454 34.05 20.14 -6.33
CA TYR A 454 34.23 18.90 -7.09
C TYR A 454 32.93 18.10 -7.21
N THR A 455 32.89 17.23 -8.20
CA THR A 455 31.83 16.22 -8.38
C THR A 455 32.44 14.84 -8.30
N SER A 456 31.69 13.87 -7.79
CA SER A 456 32.08 12.47 -7.88
C SER A 456 30.90 11.60 -8.28
N ALA A 457 31.21 10.46 -8.91
CA ALA A 457 30.27 9.46 -9.32
C ALA A 457 30.81 8.08 -8.94
N THR A 458 29.98 7.28 -8.29
CA THR A 458 30.34 5.92 -7.89
C THR A 458 29.27 4.96 -8.33
N LEU A 459 29.67 3.91 -9.06
CA LEU A 459 28.81 2.82 -9.52
C LEU A 459 28.92 1.67 -8.52
N PHE A 460 27.78 1.20 -8.03
CA PHE A 460 27.65 0.08 -7.11
C PHE A 460 26.88 -1.07 -7.77
N SER A 461 27.10 -2.28 -7.25
CA SER A 461 26.39 -3.47 -7.69
C SER A 461 26.23 -4.49 -6.56
N THR A 462 25.19 -5.31 -6.66
CA THR A 462 25.02 -6.56 -5.91
C THR A 462 25.29 -7.80 -6.77
N GLU A 463 25.75 -7.63 -8.01
CA GLU A 463 26.23 -8.72 -8.86
C GLU A 463 27.36 -9.49 -8.16
N ARG A 464 27.32 -10.83 -8.23
CA ARG A 464 28.36 -11.66 -7.64
C ARG A 464 29.68 -11.44 -8.39
N PRO A 465 30.79 -11.12 -7.70
CA PRO A 465 32.06 -10.89 -8.37
C PRO A 465 32.56 -12.16 -9.06
N VAL A 466 33.05 -12.02 -10.29
CA VAL A 466 33.73 -13.09 -11.03
C VAL A 466 35.12 -13.32 -10.44
N GLU A 467 35.41 -14.57 -10.07
CA GLU A 467 36.70 -14.96 -9.50
C GLU A 467 37.85 -14.73 -10.49
N GLY A 468 39.01 -14.28 -9.99
CA GLY A 468 40.20 -14.02 -10.80
C GLY A 468 40.15 -12.76 -11.67
N ARG A 469 39.04 -12.00 -11.66
CA ARG A 469 38.93 -10.68 -12.31
C ARG A 469 39.22 -9.56 -11.32
N GLU A 470 39.63 -8.40 -11.83
CA GLU A 470 39.89 -7.19 -11.03
C GLU A 470 39.06 -5.99 -11.51
N GLY A 471 38.87 -5.01 -10.61
CA GLY A 471 38.14 -3.77 -10.92
C GLY A 471 36.72 -4.01 -11.46
N ALA A 472 36.35 -3.26 -12.50
CA ALA A 472 35.05 -3.38 -13.15
C ALA A 472 34.85 -4.73 -13.87
N ALA A 473 35.92 -5.44 -14.25
CA ALA A 473 35.84 -6.74 -14.90
C ALA A 473 35.30 -7.84 -13.96
N ARG A 474 35.23 -7.57 -12.64
CA ARG A 474 34.56 -8.44 -11.66
C ARG A 474 33.04 -8.46 -11.81
N PHE A 475 32.45 -7.45 -12.45
CA PHE A 475 31.01 -7.23 -12.53
C PHE A 475 30.56 -6.97 -13.98
N PRO A 476 30.75 -7.96 -14.88
CA PRO A 476 30.51 -7.77 -16.31
C PRO A 476 29.06 -7.39 -16.65
N LEU A 477 28.06 -7.93 -15.95
CA LEU A 477 26.65 -7.60 -16.22
C LEU A 477 26.36 -6.15 -15.82
N THR A 478 26.93 -5.69 -14.71
CA THR A 478 26.79 -4.30 -14.27
C THR A 478 27.42 -3.34 -15.25
N VAL A 479 28.61 -3.65 -15.77
CA VAL A 479 29.27 -2.82 -16.78
C VAL A 479 28.46 -2.76 -18.07
N GLN A 480 27.87 -3.89 -18.49
CA GLN A 480 26.97 -3.94 -19.63
C GLN A 480 25.75 -3.04 -19.42
N VAL A 481 25.02 -3.22 -18.31
CA VAL A 481 23.86 -2.38 -17.94
C VAL A 481 24.22 -0.91 -17.92
N ALA A 482 25.34 -0.53 -17.29
CA ALA A 482 25.76 0.86 -17.21
C ALA A 482 26.01 1.46 -18.61
N ARG A 483 26.65 0.71 -19.52
CA ARG A 483 26.88 1.18 -20.90
C ARG A 483 25.58 1.28 -21.70
N GLU A 484 24.68 0.32 -21.56
CA GLU A 484 23.40 0.31 -22.27
C GLU A 484 22.47 1.44 -21.80
N VAL A 485 22.33 1.61 -20.48
CA VAL A 485 21.43 2.61 -19.89
C VAL A 485 21.99 4.02 -20.03
N MET A 486 23.27 4.23 -19.69
CA MET A 486 23.87 5.57 -19.70
C MET A 486 24.34 6.01 -21.11
N GLY A 487 24.53 5.07 -22.04
CA GLY A 487 25.04 5.34 -23.38
C GLY A 487 26.37 6.08 -23.35
N ALA A 488 26.45 7.21 -24.07
CA ALA A 488 27.65 8.06 -24.11
C ALA A 488 28.06 8.62 -22.74
N ASP A 489 27.12 8.73 -21.79
CA ASP A 489 27.44 9.22 -20.44
C ASP A 489 28.28 8.24 -19.64
N ALA A 490 28.24 6.92 -19.93
CA ALA A 490 29.10 5.95 -19.26
C ALA A 490 30.58 6.33 -19.41
N GLN A 491 31.00 6.67 -20.65
CA GLN A 491 32.36 7.09 -20.94
C GLN A 491 32.68 8.48 -20.37
N VAL A 492 31.72 9.42 -20.38
CA VAL A 492 31.92 10.76 -19.82
C VAL A 492 32.02 10.71 -18.29
N VAL A 493 31.25 9.86 -17.61
CA VAL A 493 31.22 9.81 -16.15
C VAL A 493 32.40 9.00 -15.61
N PHE A 494 32.70 7.85 -16.21
CA PHE A 494 33.71 6.91 -15.67
C PHE A 494 35.00 6.83 -16.48
N GLY A 495 35.07 7.41 -17.68
CA GLY A 495 36.22 7.26 -18.58
C GLY A 495 36.51 5.78 -18.85
N ASN A 496 37.79 5.40 -18.81
CA ASN A 496 38.22 4.02 -19.06
C ASN A 496 38.03 3.09 -17.85
N GLN A 497 37.44 3.53 -16.73
CA GLN A 497 37.25 2.65 -15.57
C GLN A 497 36.27 1.51 -15.81
N LEU A 498 35.35 1.67 -16.77
CA LEU A 498 34.44 0.61 -17.20
C LEU A 498 35.04 -0.27 -18.29
N ALA A 499 36.31 -0.09 -18.68
CA ALA A 499 36.97 -0.99 -19.62
C ALA A 499 37.21 -2.35 -18.94
N VAL A 500 36.67 -3.40 -19.53
CA VAL A 500 36.89 -4.80 -19.11
C VAL A 500 38.08 -5.30 -19.92
N PHE A 501 39.20 -5.59 -19.26
CA PHE A 501 40.39 -6.18 -19.88
C PHE A 501 40.48 -7.68 -19.54
#